data_AF-A0A537ALV3-F1
#
_entry.id   AF-A0A537ALV3-F1
#
_cell.length_a   1.000
_cell.length_b   1.000
_cell.length_c   1.000
_cell.angle_alpha   90.00
_cell.angle_beta   90.00
_cell.angle_gamma   90.00
#
_symmetry.space_group_name_H-M   'P 1'
#
loop_
_entity.id
_entity.type
_entity.pdbx_description
1 polymer ?
#
loop_
_entity_poly.entity_id
_entity_poly.type
_entity_poly.pdbx_seq_one_letter_code
_entity_poly.pdbx_strand_id
1 'polypeptide(L)'
;MRIVFVNTPIYDYLTATLIEGLSELGQEVVCSEASNYGRALPDAELVQHAEQADLIVVGSNAAVRHHLLQGVVNPRKVFVDGSDFAGFEVPAAIRFKAVFKRELCRQTRGAPASEVHALPFAAEKRYFTAPQSKDILVSFIANMNTNPLRNSVHVRLQNLQNPAIISGSTNERAYNPGSARQAPVDTPVYRQLLSRSLISVNVPGAGYDCARYWEIPAARAMLLSYEPDIVIPDGFTDGLDCATFSSLDEFDSKLKFYTADPQRAVKIAENGYQRLMKHHTTAQRAAYFLERATAAAQRPDYCAAHLHPEIRAMESLCLGRGIDVGCGSNKTTPGCIGVDLTARGSAGSYGSETGRISVADVASSGDNLKDFGDASLDFVVARHNLEHYHDPSKTLSEWKRVTRVGGRIGVVVPDHSAVNTYALDPTHYCHFTMESFSEMVGALGGLKIDEIGVCVPNWSFKAVLTRTA
;
A
#
# COMPACT_ATOMS: atom_id res chain seq x y z
N MET A 1 -9.80 -13.87 -15.99
CA MET A 1 -9.28 -12.51 -16.21
C MET A 1 -7.77 -12.55 -16.28
N ARG A 2 -7.17 -11.63 -17.03
CA ARG A 2 -5.72 -11.38 -17.03
C ARG A 2 -5.39 -10.39 -15.92
N ILE A 3 -4.66 -10.85 -14.91
CA ILE A 3 -4.31 -10.06 -13.73
C ILE A 3 -2.79 -9.90 -13.67
N VAL A 4 -2.34 -8.66 -13.59
CA VAL A 4 -0.94 -8.33 -13.32
C VAL A 4 -0.83 -7.89 -11.88
N PHE A 5 0.06 -8.51 -11.10
CA PHE A 5 0.32 -8.14 -9.71
C PHE A 5 1.78 -7.69 -9.57
N VAL A 6 1.99 -6.40 -9.31
CA VAL A 6 3.31 -5.89 -8.91
C VAL A 6 3.49 -6.12 -7.42
N ASN A 7 4.10 -7.25 -7.08
CA ASN A 7 4.25 -7.82 -5.75
C ASN A 7 5.66 -7.61 -5.16
N THR A 8 5.79 -7.82 -3.85
CA THR A 8 7.08 -7.74 -3.14
C THR A 8 7.94 -8.98 -3.42
N PRO A 9 9.28 -8.87 -3.49
CA PRO A 9 10.17 -10.04 -3.66
C PRO A 9 10.27 -10.91 -2.41
N ILE A 10 9.61 -10.54 -1.32
CA ILE A 10 9.62 -11.26 -0.04
C ILE A 10 8.24 -11.86 0.19
N TYR A 11 8.21 -13.04 0.80
CA TYR A 11 7.00 -13.69 1.26
C TYR A 11 6.29 -12.78 2.25
N ASP A 12 5.05 -12.46 1.92
CA ASP A 12 4.10 -11.67 2.66
C ASP A 12 2.77 -12.42 2.66
N TYR A 13 2.16 -12.53 3.84
CA TYR A 13 1.02 -13.42 4.02
C TYR A 13 -0.23 -12.94 3.25
N LEU A 14 -0.46 -11.62 3.13
CA LEU A 14 -1.60 -11.08 2.36
C LEU A 14 -1.38 -11.34 0.86
N THR A 15 -0.19 -11.01 0.38
CA THR A 15 0.20 -11.19 -1.01
C THR A 15 0.07 -12.67 -1.40
N ALA A 16 0.60 -13.57 -0.58
CA ALA A 16 0.53 -15.01 -0.81
C ALA A 16 -0.89 -15.55 -0.82
N THR A 17 -1.69 -15.23 0.19
CA THR A 17 -3.09 -15.71 0.29
C THR A 17 -3.96 -15.17 -0.86
N LEU A 18 -3.72 -13.94 -1.31
CA LEU A 18 -4.43 -13.38 -2.45
C LEU A 18 -4.03 -14.03 -3.77
N ILE A 19 -2.74 -14.21 -4.06
CA ILE A 19 -2.27 -14.86 -5.29
C ILE A 19 -2.71 -16.33 -5.35
N GLU A 20 -2.61 -17.05 -4.23
CA GLU A 20 -3.09 -18.44 -4.12
C GLU A 20 -4.58 -18.53 -4.47
N GLY A 21 -5.40 -17.65 -3.87
CA GLY A 21 -6.84 -17.62 -4.08
C GLY A 21 -7.23 -17.22 -5.51
N LEU A 22 -6.57 -16.22 -6.09
CA LEU A 22 -6.81 -15.79 -7.47
C LEU A 22 -6.51 -16.92 -8.46
N SER A 23 -5.40 -17.63 -8.24
CA SER A 23 -5.00 -18.78 -9.05
C SER A 23 -5.99 -19.94 -8.92
N GLU A 24 -6.48 -20.21 -7.71
CA GLU A 24 -7.51 -21.23 -7.45
C GLU A 24 -8.84 -20.91 -8.15
N LEU A 25 -9.21 -19.64 -8.25
CA LEU A 25 -10.37 -19.19 -9.01
C LEU A 25 -10.15 -19.21 -10.54
N GLY A 26 -9.06 -19.81 -11.02
CA GLY A 26 -8.74 -19.94 -12.44
C GLY A 26 -8.37 -18.62 -13.14
N GLN A 27 -7.95 -17.60 -12.39
CA GLN A 27 -7.48 -16.35 -12.98
C GLN A 27 -6.06 -16.52 -13.53
N GLU A 28 -5.76 -15.84 -14.64
CA GLU A 28 -4.40 -15.79 -15.16
C GLU A 28 -3.63 -14.70 -14.42
N VAL A 29 -2.87 -15.09 -13.41
CA VAL A 29 -2.07 -14.16 -12.58
C VAL A 29 -0.61 -14.20 -13.01
N VAL A 30 -0.06 -13.04 -13.38
CA VAL A 30 1.38 -12.83 -13.62
C VAL A 30 1.90 -11.77 -12.67
N CYS A 31 3.16 -11.91 -12.25
CA CYS A 31 3.73 -11.15 -11.16
C CYS A 31 5.05 -10.47 -11.55
N SER A 32 5.44 -9.42 -10.82
CA SER A 32 6.77 -8.82 -10.96
C SER A 32 7.86 -9.63 -10.27
N GLU A 33 7.49 -10.47 -9.31
CA GLU A 33 8.41 -11.28 -8.52
C GLU A 33 7.88 -12.72 -8.40
N ALA A 34 8.80 -13.69 -8.34
CA ALA A 34 8.47 -15.13 -8.22
C ALA A 34 8.16 -15.56 -6.77
N SER A 35 7.89 -14.59 -5.89
CA SER A 35 7.52 -14.77 -4.50
C SER A 35 6.01 -15.02 -4.36
N ASN A 36 5.56 -15.43 -3.17
CA ASN A 36 4.13 -15.44 -2.82
C ASN A 36 3.26 -16.29 -3.76
N TYR A 37 3.79 -17.42 -4.24
CA TYR A 37 3.16 -18.28 -5.28
C TYR A 37 3.03 -17.63 -6.67
N GLY A 38 3.61 -16.45 -6.88
CA GLY A 38 3.53 -15.69 -8.12
C GLY A 38 4.37 -16.29 -9.24
N ARG A 39 3.83 -16.21 -10.48
CA ARG A 39 4.57 -16.49 -11.71
C ARG A 39 5.18 -15.19 -12.24
N ALA A 40 6.49 -15.02 -12.07
CA ALA A 40 7.19 -13.83 -12.53
C ALA A 40 7.29 -13.75 -14.06
N LEU A 41 7.22 -12.53 -14.59
CA LEU A 41 7.59 -12.20 -15.97
C LEU A 41 8.80 -11.25 -15.99
N PRO A 42 9.62 -11.25 -17.06
CA PRO A 42 10.57 -10.18 -17.31
C PRO A 42 9.88 -8.82 -17.36
N ASP A 43 10.54 -7.77 -16.88
CA ASP A 43 9.93 -6.44 -16.70
C ASP A 43 9.26 -5.89 -17.97
N ALA A 44 9.92 -6.01 -19.13
CA ALA A 44 9.35 -5.54 -20.39
C ALA A 44 8.07 -6.29 -20.79
N GLU A 45 8.02 -7.61 -20.57
CA GLU A 45 6.84 -8.42 -20.82
C GLU A 45 5.73 -8.10 -19.81
N LEU A 46 6.07 -7.94 -18.53
CA LEU A 46 5.11 -7.57 -17.50
C LEU A 46 4.41 -6.24 -17.81
N VAL A 47 5.17 -5.23 -18.25
CA VAL A 47 4.62 -3.93 -18.67
C VAL A 47 3.65 -4.10 -19.84
N GLN A 48 4.00 -4.90 -20.85
CA GLN A 48 3.11 -5.19 -21.98
C GLN A 48 1.83 -5.92 -21.52
N HIS A 49 1.95 -6.89 -20.62
CA HIS A 49 0.81 -7.56 -20.01
C HIS A 49 -0.05 -6.59 -19.21
N ALA A 50 0.55 -5.63 -18.49
CA ALA A 50 -0.17 -4.63 -17.71
C ALA A 50 -1.03 -3.74 -18.60
N GLU A 51 -0.54 -3.33 -19.78
CA GLU A 51 -1.33 -2.51 -20.71
C GLU A 51 -2.60 -3.20 -21.20
N GLN A 52 -2.61 -4.54 -21.24
CA GLN A 52 -3.75 -5.32 -21.70
C GLN A 52 -4.52 -6.00 -20.56
N ALA A 53 -4.09 -5.83 -19.31
CA ALA A 53 -4.66 -6.53 -18.17
C ALA A 53 -6.11 -6.10 -17.91
N ASP A 54 -6.93 -7.06 -17.47
CA ASP A 54 -8.28 -6.78 -16.99
C ASP A 54 -8.25 -6.11 -15.61
N LEU A 55 -7.19 -6.37 -14.83
CA LEU A 55 -6.94 -5.78 -13.53
C LEU A 55 -5.44 -5.73 -13.25
N ILE A 56 -4.96 -4.60 -12.73
CA ILE A 56 -3.60 -4.45 -12.24
C ILE A 56 -3.66 -4.26 -10.72
N VAL A 57 -2.98 -5.12 -9.98
CA VAL A 57 -2.86 -5.07 -8.53
C VAL A 57 -1.48 -4.53 -8.16
N VAL A 58 -1.46 -3.51 -7.31
CA VAL A 58 -0.22 -2.85 -6.87
C VAL A 58 -0.06 -3.04 -5.38
N GLY A 59 0.98 -3.76 -4.95
CA GLY A 59 1.24 -4.01 -3.54
C GLY A 59 1.91 -2.81 -2.83
N SER A 60 1.77 -2.71 -1.51
CA SER A 60 2.42 -1.68 -0.68
C SER A 60 3.76 -2.12 -0.06
N ASN A 61 4.03 -3.42 0.02
CA ASN A 61 5.08 -3.97 0.85
C ASN A 61 6.51 -3.58 0.42
N ALA A 62 7.47 -3.82 1.31
CA ALA A 62 8.87 -3.49 1.06
C ALA A 62 9.39 -4.06 -0.27
N ALA A 63 10.18 -3.25 -0.97
CA ALA A 63 10.81 -3.56 -2.26
C ALA A 63 9.83 -3.87 -3.42
N VAL A 64 8.54 -3.53 -3.30
CA VAL A 64 7.64 -3.52 -4.46
C VAL A 64 8.16 -2.50 -5.49
N ARG A 65 8.28 -2.94 -6.74
CA ARG A 65 8.86 -2.15 -7.84
C ARG A 65 7.80 -1.30 -8.56
N HIS A 66 7.26 -0.29 -7.86
CA HIS A 66 6.21 0.60 -8.39
C HIS A 66 6.54 1.28 -9.72
N HIS A 67 7.82 1.53 -10.00
CA HIS A 67 8.28 2.16 -11.25
C HIS A 67 7.84 1.41 -12.52
N LEU A 68 7.62 0.09 -12.43
CA LEU A 68 7.12 -0.72 -13.54
C LEU A 68 5.74 -0.28 -14.04
N LEU A 69 4.97 0.46 -13.22
CA LEU A 69 3.62 0.89 -13.57
C LEU A 69 3.50 2.39 -13.87
N GLN A 70 4.58 3.17 -13.72
CA GLN A 70 4.55 4.63 -13.93
C GLN A 70 4.22 5.00 -15.38
N GLY A 71 4.68 4.21 -16.35
CA GLY A 71 4.40 4.39 -17.78
C GLY A 71 3.16 3.67 -18.28
N VAL A 72 2.52 2.83 -17.47
CA VAL A 72 1.39 1.99 -17.90
C VAL A 72 0.13 2.85 -17.99
N VAL A 73 -0.45 3.00 -19.18
CA VAL A 73 -1.64 3.85 -19.38
C VAL A 73 -2.95 3.19 -18.94
N ASN A 74 -3.00 1.85 -18.90
CA ASN A 74 -4.19 1.11 -18.47
C ASN A 74 -4.72 1.60 -17.11
N PRO A 75 -5.98 2.10 -17.03
CA PRO A 75 -6.51 2.73 -15.83
C PRO A 75 -6.99 1.74 -14.76
N ARG A 76 -7.03 0.43 -15.04
CA ARG A 76 -7.62 -0.61 -14.17
C ARG A 76 -6.69 -1.03 -13.03
N LYS A 77 -6.09 -0.06 -12.34
CA LYS A 77 -5.16 -0.27 -11.23
C LYS A 77 -5.88 -0.18 -9.88
N VAL A 78 -5.67 -1.15 -9.01
CA VAL A 78 -6.10 -1.10 -7.60
C VAL A 78 -4.87 -1.26 -6.69
N PHE A 79 -4.94 -0.64 -5.52
CA PHE A 79 -3.86 -0.70 -4.54
C PHE A 79 -4.20 -1.70 -3.44
N VAL A 80 -3.28 -2.60 -3.11
CA VAL A 80 -3.37 -3.52 -1.98
C VAL A 80 -2.35 -3.11 -0.94
N ASP A 81 -2.86 -2.48 0.13
CA ASP A 81 -2.08 -2.07 1.28
C ASP A 81 -2.05 -3.18 2.33
N GLY A 82 -0.94 -3.91 2.33
CA GLY A 82 -0.64 -5.01 3.26
C GLY A 82 0.05 -4.60 4.55
N SER A 83 0.23 -3.29 4.81
CA SER A 83 1.02 -2.84 5.98
C SER A 83 0.38 -3.21 7.32
N ASP A 84 1.22 -3.32 8.35
CA ASP A 84 0.81 -3.59 9.73
C ASP A 84 0.15 -2.39 10.44
N PHE A 85 0.08 -1.23 9.77
CA PHE A 85 -0.37 0.03 10.36
C PHE A 85 -1.72 0.48 9.81
N ALA A 86 -2.49 1.16 10.64
CA ALA A 86 -3.77 1.76 10.24
C ALA A 86 -3.61 2.88 9.19
N GLY A 87 -2.45 3.54 9.16
CA GLY A 87 -2.13 4.57 8.17
C GLY A 87 -2.06 4.00 6.76
N PHE A 88 -2.49 4.79 5.77
CA PHE A 88 -2.39 4.43 4.36
C PHE A 88 -1.00 4.76 3.82
N GLU A 89 -0.33 3.78 3.21
CA GLU A 89 0.98 3.94 2.58
C GLU A 89 0.84 3.86 1.05
N VAL A 90 0.10 4.80 0.46
CA VAL A 90 -0.18 4.78 -0.99
C VAL A 90 0.97 5.40 -1.77
N PRO A 91 1.52 4.73 -2.81
CA PRO A 91 2.59 5.29 -3.61
C PRO A 91 2.10 6.49 -4.41
N ALA A 92 2.77 7.62 -4.22
CA ALA A 92 2.42 8.92 -4.80
C ALA A 92 2.35 8.95 -6.34
N ALA A 93 3.08 8.05 -7.02
CA ALA A 93 3.27 8.05 -8.46
C ALA A 93 2.26 7.21 -9.24
N ILE A 94 1.39 6.44 -8.57
CA ILE A 94 0.46 5.54 -9.24
C ILE A 94 -0.97 5.96 -8.90
N ARG A 95 -1.81 6.05 -9.94
CA ARG A 95 -3.23 6.33 -9.80
C ARG A 95 -4.00 5.03 -9.61
N PHE A 96 -4.95 5.01 -8.68
CA PHE A 96 -5.70 3.82 -8.29
C PHE A 96 -7.20 4.03 -8.33
N LYS A 97 -7.95 2.97 -8.64
CA LYS A 97 -9.41 2.94 -8.68
C LYS A 97 -10.04 2.59 -7.33
N ALA A 98 -9.28 1.92 -6.46
CA ALA A 98 -9.65 1.59 -5.10
C ALA A 98 -8.41 1.23 -4.29
N VAL A 99 -8.55 1.31 -2.96
CA VAL A 99 -7.56 0.84 -2.00
C VAL A 99 -8.14 -0.32 -1.20
N PHE A 100 -7.38 -1.40 -1.10
CA PHE A 100 -7.70 -2.56 -0.29
C PHE A 100 -6.75 -2.57 0.89
N LYS A 101 -7.27 -2.36 2.10
CA LYS A 101 -6.47 -2.18 3.30
C LYS A 101 -6.62 -3.37 4.23
N ARG A 102 -5.50 -3.96 4.64
CA ARG A 102 -5.46 -5.06 5.61
C ARG A 102 -5.89 -4.59 7.00
N GLU A 103 -5.19 -3.60 7.55
CA GLU A 103 -5.44 -3.05 8.88
C GLU A 103 -6.43 -1.87 8.83
N LEU A 104 -7.62 -2.12 8.25
CA LEU A 104 -8.66 -1.08 8.17
C LEU A 104 -9.39 -0.97 9.51
N CYS A 105 -9.08 0.06 10.30
CA CYS A 105 -9.69 0.24 11.61
C CYS A 105 -11.21 0.48 11.55
N ARG A 106 -11.95 -0.02 12.54
CA ARG A 106 -13.41 0.20 12.64
C ARG A 106 -13.73 1.68 12.85
N GLN A 107 -12.85 2.39 13.55
CA GLN A 107 -13.02 3.80 13.90
C GLN A 107 -12.34 4.77 12.93
N THR A 108 -11.95 4.37 11.71
CA THR A 108 -11.27 5.28 10.79
C THR A 108 -12.19 6.47 10.45
N ARG A 109 -12.03 7.57 11.20
CA ARG A 109 -12.85 8.79 11.16
C ARG A 109 -12.37 9.65 9.99
N GLY A 110 -12.89 9.37 8.81
CA GLY A 110 -12.61 10.11 7.59
C GLY A 110 -12.89 9.23 6.39
N ALA A 111 -14.05 9.41 5.77
CA ALA A 111 -14.39 8.77 4.50
C ALA A 111 -13.28 9.00 3.46
N PRO A 112 -13.05 8.00 2.59
CA PRO A 112 -13.87 7.94 1.40
C PRO A 112 -14.57 6.58 1.36
N ALA A 113 -15.77 6.53 1.94
CA ALA A 113 -16.53 5.32 2.27
C ALA A 113 -16.94 4.44 1.06
N SER A 114 -16.64 4.83 -0.18
CA SER A 114 -16.91 4.01 -1.38
C SER A 114 -15.66 3.37 -1.99
N GLU A 115 -14.45 3.80 -1.66
CA GLU A 115 -13.25 3.47 -2.45
C GLU A 115 -12.17 2.70 -1.67
N VAL A 116 -12.35 2.61 -0.36
CA VAL A 116 -11.50 1.82 0.52
C VAL A 116 -12.25 0.57 0.97
N HIS A 117 -11.62 -0.58 0.79
CA HIS A 117 -12.19 -1.87 1.16
C HIS A 117 -11.31 -2.58 2.17
N ALA A 118 -11.92 -3.18 3.18
CA ALA A 118 -11.22 -4.10 4.07
C ALA A 118 -10.74 -5.31 3.26
N LEU A 119 -9.46 -5.65 3.39
CA LEU A 119 -8.88 -6.86 2.81
C LEU A 119 -7.97 -7.54 3.85
N PRO A 120 -8.55 -8.11 4.92
CA PRO A 120 -7.77 -8.91 5.84
C PRO A 120 -7.27 -10.18 5.14
N PHE A 121 -6.35 -10.88 5.79
CA PHE A 121 -5.83 -12.17 5.36
C PHE A 121 -6.95 -13.23 5.18
N ALA A 122 -6.51 -14.40 4.76
CA ALA A 122 -7.31 -15.62 4.64
C ALA A 122 -6.50 -16.81 5.19
N ALA A 123 -7.15 -17.96 5.38
CA ALA A 123 -6.43 -19.20 5.68
C ALA A 123 -5.75 -19.75 4.43
N GLU A 124 -4.42 -19.69 4.41
CA GLU A 124 -3.57 -20.30 3.38
C GLU A 124 -3.70 -21.84 3.40
N LYS A 125 -3.71 -22.47 2.22
CA LYS A 125 -4.03 -23.90 2.07
C LYS A 125 -3.18 -24.84 2.92
N ARG A 126 -1.92 -24.50 3.15
CA ARG A 126 -1.03 -25.34 3.97
C ARG A 126 -1.51 -25.51 5.41
N TYR A 127 -2.33 -24.62 5.95
CA TYR A 127 -2.80 -24.74 7.34
C TYR A 127 -4.06 -25.58 7.53
N PHE A 128 -4.70 -26.01 6.45
CA PHE A 128 -5.77 -27.01 6.54
C PHE A 128 -5.13 -28.36 6.87
N THR A 129 -5.52 -28.92 8.01
CA THR A 129 -5.02 -30.20 8.49
C THR A 129 -6.16 -31.20 8.60
N ALA A 130 -5.84 -32.48 8.41
CA ALA A 130 -6.79 -33.55 8.67
C ALA A 130 -7.20 -33.53 10.15
N PRO A 131 -8.46 -33.86 10.49
CA PRO A 131 -8.89 -33.95 11.89
C PRO A 131 -7.97 -34.86 12.70
N GLN A 132 -7.53 -34.39 13.87
CA GLN A 132 -6.73 -35.13 14.83
C GLN A 132 -7.40 -35.13 16.20
N SER A 133 -7.00 -36.09 17.05
CA SER A 133 -7.41 -36.10 18.46
C SER A 133 -6.92 -34.83 19.15
N LYS A 134 -7.80 -34.21 19.95
CA LYS A 134 -7.50 -32.98 20.70
C LYS A 134 -6.94 -33.35 22.07
N ASP A 135 -5.62 -33.55 22.16
CA ASP A 135 -4.93 -33.92 23.40
C ASP A 135 -4.19 -32.74 24.08
N ILE A 136 -4.16 -31.57 23.44
CA ILE A 136 -3.70 -30.31 24.04
C ILE A 136 -4.93 -29.49 24.44
N LEU A 137 -5.06 -29.15 25.73
CA LEU A 137 -6.22 -28.41 26.24
C LEU A 137 -6.24 -26.97 25.71
N VAL A 138 -5.11 -26.27 25.85
CA VAL A 138 -4.93 -24.89 25.37
C VAL A 138 -3.55 -24.74 24.76
N SER A 139 -3.46 -24.11 23.60
CA SER A 139 -2.18 -23.64 23.05
C SER A 139 -2.13 -22.13 22.84
N PHE A 140 -0.94 -21.57 23.01
CA PHE A 140 -0.64 -20.20 22.58
C PHE A 140 0.77 -20.14 21.98
N ILE A 141 0.87 -20.23 20.66
CA ILE A 141 2.14 -20.33 19.96
C ILE A 141 2.45 -19.03 19.20
N ALA A 142 3.36 -18.23 19.73
CA ALA A 142 3.70 -16.91 19.21
C ALA A 142 5.14 -16.50 19.52
N ASN A 143 5.62 -15.45 18.83
CA ASN A 143 6.81 -14.72 19.28
C ASN A 143 6.42 -13.71 20.36
N MET A 144 6.93 -13.90 21.59
CA MET A 144 6.61 -13.07 22.76
C MET A 144 7.16 -11.64 22.68
N ASN A 145 8.16 -11.40 21.84
CA ASN A 145 8.87 -10.12 21.80
C ASN A 145 8.25 -9.09 20.85
N THR A 146 7.11 -9.42 20.22
CA THR A 146 6.49 -8.59 19.17
C THR A 146 5.35 -7.70 19.70
N ASN A 147 4.73 -8.08 20.82
CA ASN A 147 3.65 -7.32 21.43
C ASN A 147 3.60 -7.66 22.93
N PRO A 148 3.62 -6.68 23.85
CA PRO A 148 3.61 -6.93 25.30
C PRO A 148 2.44 -7.81 25.77
N LEU A 149 1.26 -7.69 25.13
CA LEU A 149 0.09 -8.49 25.47
C LEU A 149 0.33 -9.99 25.26
N ARG A 150 1.17 -10.37 24.28
CA ARG A 150 1.57 -11.77 24.06
C ARG A 150 2.30 -12.30 25.28
N ASN A 151 3.27 -11.55 25.81
CA ASN A 151 4.00 -11.96 27.00
C ASN A 151 3.07 -12.06 28.23
N SER A 152 2.13 -11.12 28.40
CA SER A 152 1.15 -11.19 29.49
C SER A 152 0.27 -12.44 29.42
N VAL A 153 -0.25 -12.79 28.24
CA VAL A 153 -1.04 -14.01 28.03
C VAL A 153 -0.19 -15.26 28.26
N HIS A 154 1.04 -15.29 27.77
CA HIS A 154 1.96 -16.40 27.97
C HIS A 154 2.25 -16.66 29.46
N VAL A 155 2.63 -15.62 30.22
CA VAL A 155 2.91 -15.74 31.65
C VAL A 155 1.67 -16.22 32.42
N ARG A 156 0.47 -15.72 32.08
CA ARG A 156 -0.77 -16.19 32.70
C ARG A 156 -1.02 -17.68 32.45
N LEU A 157 -0.85 -18.15 31.21
CA LEU A 157 -0.99 -19.55 30.86
C LEU A 157 0.04 -20.43 31.59
N GLN A 158 1.29 -19.98 31.71
CA GLN A 158 2.35 -20.70 32.45
C GLN A 158 2.05 -20.78 33.95
N ASN A 159 1.50 -19.72 34.55
CA ASN A 159 1.16 -19.68 35.97
C ASN A 159 0.03 -20.65 36.36
N LEU A 160 -0.75 -21.16 35.40
CA LEU A 160 -1.73 -22.21 35.66
C LEU A 160 -1.09 -23.57 35.97
N GLN A 161 0.21 -23.75 35.69
CA GLN A 161 0.98 -24.97 35.96
C GLN A 161 0.30 -26.26 35.47
N ASN A 162 -0.45 -26.17 34.37
CA ASN A 162 -1.20 -27.28 33.80
C ASN A 162 -0.41 -27.89 32.62
N PRO A 163 -0.01 -29.18 32.68
CA PRO A 163 0.79 -29.81 31.62
C PRO A 163 0.05 -29.98 30.29
N ALA A 164 -1.28 -29.85 30.27
CA ALA A 164 -2.08 -29.85 29.03
C ALA A 164 -2.12 -28.47 28.34
N ILE A 165 -1.44 -27.46 28.88
CA ILE A 165 -1.33 -26.11 28.31
C ILE A 165 0.06 -25.93 27.72
N ILE A 166 0.13 -25.53 26.45
CA ILE A 166 1.39 -25.26 25.76
C ILE A 166 1.42 -23.80 25.35
N SER A 167 2.40 -23.04 25.85
CA SER A 167 2.58 -21.65 25.43
C SER A 167 4.05 -21.31 25.22
N GLY A 168 4.36 -20.64 24.11
CA GLY A 168 5.73 -20.27 23.74
C GLY A 168 5.90 -20.06 22.23
N SER A 169 7.10 -20.32 21.72
CA SER A 169 7.44 -20.23 20.29
C SER A 169 7.99 -21.57 19.81
N THR A 170 7.65 -22.01 18.60
CA THR A 170 8.33 -23.16 17.95
C THR A 170 9.65 -22.77 17.32
N ASN A 171 9.93 -21.46 17.19
CA ASN A 171 11.06 -20.89 16.45
C ASN A 171 11.11 -21.26 14.96
N GLU A 172 10.10 -21.95 14.45
CA GLU A 172 9.89 -22.16 13.03
C GLU A 172 9.56 -20.83 12.36
N ARG A 173 9.99 -20.69 11.11
CA ARG A 173 9.69 -19.53 10.28
C ARG A 173 8.90 -20.01 9.07
N ALA A 174 7.81 -19.32 8.78
CA ALA A 174 6.96 -19.64 7.64
C ALA A 174 7.56 -19.21 6.28
N TYR A 175 8.83 -18.80 6.27
CA TYR A 175 9.62 -18.34 5.13
C TYR A 175 11.12 -18.68 5.34
N ASN A 176 11.88 -18.81 4.25
CA ASN A 176 13.29 -19.20 4.31
C ASN A 176 14.17 -18.07 4.89
N PRO A 177 14.97 -18.30 5.94
CA PRO A 177 15.83 -17.27 6.53
C PRO A 177 17.11 -16.95 5.72
N GLY A 178 17.54 -17.82 4.79
CA GLY A 178 18.84 -17.73 4.11
C GLY A 178 18.81 -17.46 2.59
N SER A 179 17.66 -17.53 1.93
CA SER A 179 17.47 -17.09 0.54
C SER A 179 16.72 -15.76 0.50
N ALA A 180 16.60 -15.13 -0.68
CA ALA A 180 15.51 -14.18 -0.91
C ALA A 180 14.23 -14.86 -0.41
N ARG A 181 13.57 -14.26 0.59
CA ARG A 181 12.55 -14.87 1.46
C ARG A 181 11.25 -15.13 0.69
N GLN A 182 11.30 -15.62 -0.54
CA GLN A 182 10.29 -15.53 -1.59
C GLN A 182 9.13 -16.52 -1.39
N ALA A 183 9.43 -17.74 -1.00
CA ALA A 183 8.47 -18.83 -0.93
C ALA A 183 8.06 -19.14 0.52
N PRO A 184 6.80 -19.56 0.74
CA PRO A 184 6.36 -20.09 2.02
C PRO A 184 7.12 -21.37 2.36
N VAL A 185 7.47 -21.53 3.64
CA VAL A 185 8.11 -22.72 4.20
C VAL A 185 7.18 -23.37 5.22
N ASP A 186 7.06 -24.69 5.18
CA ASP A 186 6.18 -25.40 6.10
C ASP A 186 6.64 -25.24 7.57
N THR A 187 5.68 -25.21 8.49
CA THR A 187 5.91 -25.11 9.94
C THR A 187 5.29 -26.32 10.65
N PRO A 188 5.85 -27.53 10.44
CA PRO A 188 5.24 -28.78 10.87
C PRO A 188 4.98 -28.87 12.38
N VAL A 189 5.89 -28.36 13.23
CA VAL A 189 5.69 -28.42 14.69
C VAL A 189 4.54 -27.51 15.09
N TYR A 190 4.50 -26.29 14.57
CA TYR A 190 3.41 -25.34 14.78
C TYR A 190 2.07 -25.92 14.33
N ARG A 191 2.00 -26.46 13.11
CA ARG A 191 0.78 -27.06 12.55
C ARG A 191 0.28 -28.23 13.41
N GLN A 192 1.20 -29.09 13.87
CA GLN A 192 0.86 -30.22 14.73
C GLN A 192 0.32 -29.77 16.09
N LEU A 193 0.89 -28.70 16.68
CA LEU A 193 0.38 -28.14 17.93
C LEU A 193 -1.04 -27.59 17.76
N LEU A 194 -1.31 -26.87 16.67
CA LEU A 194 -2.65 -26.37 16.38
C LEU A 194 -3.66 -27.50 16.15
N SER A 195 -3.33 -28.51 15.33
CA SER A 195 -4.25 -29.61 15.00
C SER A 195 -4.64 -30.45 16.22
N ARG A 196 -3.76 -30.54 17.21
CA ARG A 196 -3.97 -31.24 18.49
C ARG A 196 -4.61 -30.38 19.59
N SER A 197 -4.73 -29.07 19.38
CA SER A 197 -5.30 -28.15 20.37
C SER A 197 -6.82 -28.14 20.34
N LEU A 198 -7.44 -28.23 21.52
CA LEU A 198 -8.87 -27.97 21.71
C LEU A 198 -9.17 -26.47 21.60
N ILE A 199 -8.42 -25.65 22.35
CA ILE A 199 -8.47 -24.19 22.31
C ILE A 199 -7.10 -23.67 21.88
N SER A 200 -7.05 -22.69 21.00
CA SER A 200 -5.83 -21.97 20.69
C SER A 200 -6.03 -20.47 20.76
N VAL A 201 -5.05 -19.77 21.32
CA VAL A 201 -5.15 -18.36 21.66
C VAL A 201 -4.54 -17.49 20.55
N ASN A 202 -5.25 -16.43 20.16
CA ASN A 202 -4.73 -15.40 19.28
C ASN A 202 -4.58 -14.05 20.00
N VAL A 203 -3.47 -13.37 19.74
CA VAL A 203 -3.15 -12.04 20.25
C VAL A 203 -2.39 -11.28 19.16
N PRO A 204 -2.72 -9.99 18.91
CA PRO A 204 -2.04 -9.11 17.98
C PRO A 204 -0.51 -9.18 18.07
N GLY A 205 0.13 -9.00 16.93
CA GLY A 205 1.59 -8.88 16.80
C GLY A 205 1.94 -7.43 16.54
N ALA A 206 2.58 -7.19 15.39
CA ALA A 206 2.80 -5.85 14.86
C ALA A 206 1.47 -5.17 14.46
N GLY A 207 0.56 -5.91 13.80
CA GLY A 207 -0.81 -5.49 13.51
C GLY A 207 -1.87 -6.37 14.20
N TYR A 208 -3.15 -6.04 14.01
CA TYR A 208 -4.28 -6.84 14.50
C TYR A 208 -4.46 -8.11 13.68
N ASP A 209 -4.32 -8.02 12.36
CA ASP A 209 -4.53 -9.15 11.46
C ASP A 209 -3.32 -10.08 11.51
N CYS A 210 -3.46 -11.16 12.27
CA CYS A 210 -2.41 -12.16 12.46
C CYS A 210 -2.76 -13.40 11.64
N ALA A 211 -1.78 -13.99 10.94
CA ALA A 211 -1.94 -15.29 10.29
C ALA A 211 -2.59 -16.34 11.22
N ARG A 212 -2.16 -16.38 12.50
CA ARG A 212 -2.72 -17.26 13.55
C ARG A 212 -4.24 -17.18 13.69
N TYR A 213 -4.84 -16.00 13.52
CA TYR A 213 -6.29 -15.82 13.60
C TYR A 213 -7.03 -16.71 12.60
N TRP A 214 -6.43 -16.97 11.45
CA TRP A 214 -6.96 -17.79 10.35
C TRP A 214 -6.49 -19.24 10.43
N GLU A 215 -5.26 -19.47 10.90
CA GLU A 215 -4.66 -20.81 11.02
C GLU A 215 -5.34 -21.65 12.10
N ILE A 216 -5.78 -21.04 13.21
CA ILE A 216 -6.42 -21.75 14.33
C ILE A 216 -7.73 -22.44 13.89
N PRO A 217 -8.73 -21.73 13.30
CA PRO A 217 -9.93 -22.39 12.83
C PRO A 217 -9.65 -23.36 11.67
N ALA A 218 -8.67 -23.09 10.80
CA ALA A 218 -8.26 -24.01 9.73
C ALA A 218 -7.75 -25.36 10.27
N ALA A 219 -7.13 -25.35 11.47
CA ALA A 219 -6.73 -26.54 12.22
C ALA A 219 -7.85 -27.14 13.11
N ARG A 220 -9.09 -26.63 12.97
CA ARG A 220 -10.26 -27.04 13.76
C ARG A 220 -10.04 -26.93 15.28
N ALA A 221 -9.28 -25.93 15.72
CA ALA A 221 -9.16 -25.58 17.13
C ALA A 221 -10.08 -24.37 17.43
N MET A 222 -10.61 -24.28 18.65
CA MET A 222 -11.43 -23.15 19.05
C MET A 222 -10.55 -21.90 19.12
N LEU A 223 -10.91 -20.86 18.36
CA LEU A 223 -10.24 -19.57 18.38
C LEU A 223 -10.65 -18.77 19.62
N LEU A 224 -9.71 -18.56 20.54
CA LEU A 224 -9.82 -17.59 21.63
C LEU A 224 -8.94 -16.38 21.32
N SER A 225 -9.51 -15.29 20.80
CA SER A 225 -8.75 -14.16 20.27
C SER A 225 -8.92 -12.89 21.10
N TYR A 226 -7.87 -12.08 21.23
CA TYR A 226 -8.09 -10.66 21.53
C TYR A 226 -8.97 -10.04 20.43
N GLU A 227 -9.91 -9.18 20.78
CA GLU A 227 -10.84 -8.58 19.82
C GLU A 227 -10.09 -7.65 18.84
N PRO A 228 -10.10 -7.96 17.53
CA PRO A 228 -9.44 -7.10 16.54
C PRO A 228 -10.24 -5.81 16.30
N ASP A 229 -9.59 -4.64 16.37
CA ASP A 229 -10.22 -3.34 16.03
C ASP A 229 -10.11 -3.03 14.53
N ILE A 230 -10.23 -4.06 13.69
CA ILE A 230 -10.24 -3.96 12.24
C ILE A 230 -11.59 -4.44 11.69
N VAL A 231 -11.91 -4.00 10.48
CA VAL A 231 -13.07 -4.46 9.73
C VAL A 231 -12.74 -5.82 9.11
N ILE A 232 -13.47 -6.85 9.50
CA ILE A 232 -13.40 -8.19 8.92
C ILE A 232 -14.74 -8.50 8.26
N PRO A 233 -14.83 -8.43 6.92
CA PRO A 233 -16.05 -8.83 6.20
C PRO A 233 -16.41 -10.28 6.54
N ASP A 234 -17.67 -10.52 6.91
CA ASP A 234 -18.20 -11.81 7.36
C ASP A 234 -17.47 -12.44 8.57
N GLY A 235 -16.83 -11.60 9.40
CA GLY A 235 -15.99 -12.04 10.52
C GLY A 235 -16.69 -12.91 11.57
N PHE A 236 -15.88 -13.48 12.47
CA PHE A 236 -16.32 -14.36 13.54
C PHE A 236 -17.15 -13.63 14.60
N THR A 237 -18.04 -14.37 15.26
CA THR A 237 -18.99 -13.93 16.28
C THR A 237 -18.67 -14.62 17.62
N ASP A 238 -18.42 -13.80 18.65
CA ASP A 238 -18.11 -14.26 20.02
C ASP A 238 -19.21 -15.18 20.57
N GLY A 239 -18.80 -16.30 21.18
CA GLY A 239 -19.67 -17.32 21.74
C GLY A 239 -20.34 -18.25 20.73
N LEU A 240 -20.28 -17.94 19.43
CA LEU A 240 -20.88 -18.76 18.37
C LEU A 240 -19.84 -19.59 17.62
N ASP A 241 -18.83 -18.92 17.06
CA ASP A 241 -17.81 -19.52 16.17
C ASP A 241 -16.38 -19.06 16.50
N CYS A 242 -16.23 -18.17 17.46
CA CYS A 242 -14.99 -17.93 18.20
C CYS A 242 -15.32 -17.50 19.63
N ALA A 243 -14.29 -17.24 20.43
CA ALA A 243 -14.39 -16.47 21.66
C ALA A 243 -13.44 -15.26 21.56
N THR A 244 -13.92 -14.06 21.87
CA THR A 244 -13.09 -12.84 21.87
C THR A 244 -12.76 -12.38 23.29
N PHE A 245 -11.75 -11.55 23.51
CA PHE A 245 -11.57 -10.85 24.78
C PHE A 245 -10.94 -9.47 24.57
N SER A 246 -11.22 -8.54 25.46
CA SER A 246 -10.75 -7.15 25.39
C SER A 246 -9.83 -6.76 26.57
N SER A 247 -9.81 -7.58 27.62
CA SER A 247 -8.95 -7.41 28.80
C SER A 247 -8.38 -8.75 29.27
N LEU A 248 -7.36 -8.69 30.13
CA LEU A 248 -6.75 -9.88 30.71
C LEU A 248 -7.68 -10.59 31.72
N ASP A 249 -8.57 -9.87 32.38
CA ASP A 249 -9.56 -10.47 33.29
C ASP A 249 -10.67 -11.19 32.50
N GLU A 250 -11.06 -10.65 31.34
CA GLU A 250 -11.96 -11.33 30.42
C GLU A 250 -11.29 -12.57 29.80
N PHE A 251 -10.00 -12.48 29.46
CA PHE A 251 -9.21 -13.63 29.02
C PHE A 251 -9.26 -14.76 30.04
N ASP A 252 -8.95 -14.48 31.32
CA ASP A 252 -8.98 -15.50 32.39
C ASP A 252 -10.38 -16.09 32.58
N SER A 253 -11.41 -15.23 32.56
CA SER A 253 -12.80 -15.63 32.72
C SER A 253 -13.26 -16.54 31.58
N LYS A 254 -12.97 -16.18 30.33
CA LYS A 254 -13.33 -16.98 29.15
C LYS A 254 -12.53 -18.27 29.06
N LEU A 255 -11.23 -18.23 29.39
CA LEU A 255 -10.40 -19.42 29.45
C LEU A 255 -10.98 -20.44 30.44
N LYS A 256 -11.34 -20.01 31.65
CA LYS A 256 -11.98 -20.86 32.66
C LYS A 256 -13.34 -21.40 32.18
N PHE A 257 -14.16 -20.54 31.57
CA PHE A 257 -15.48 -20.91 31.09
C PHE A 257 -15.45 -22.00 30.00
N TYR A 258 -14.54 -21.89 29.02
CA TYR A 258 -14.47 -22.83 27.91
C TYR A 258 -13.67 -24.10 28.22
N THR A 259 -12.69 -24.04 29.14
CA THR A 259 -11.98 -25.24 29.60
C THR A 259 -12.83 -26.11 30.53
N ALA A 260 -13.83 -25.53 31.21
CA ALA A 260 -14.77 -26.27 32.06
C ALA A 260 -15.77 -27.14 31.27
N ASP A 261 -15.97 -26.88 29.99
CA ASP A 261 -16.86 -27.67 29.12
C ASP A 261 -16.20 -27.90 27.74
N PRO A 262 -15.42 -29.00 27.61
CA PRO A 262 -14.76 -29.32 26.35
C PRO A 262 -15.70 -29.52 25.16
N GLN A 263 -16.93 -30.00 25.39
CA GLN A 263 -17.91 -30.18 24.31
C GLN A 263 -18.36 -28.85 23.73
N ARG A 264 -18.51 -27.82 24.58
CA ARG A 264 -18.75 -26.44 24.13
C ARG A 264 -17.61 -25.94 23.26
N ALA A 265 -16.36 -26.15 23.67
CA ALA A 265 -15.20 -25.73 22.88
C ALA A 265 -15.13 -26.44 21.51
N VAL A 266 -15.41 -27.75 21.46
CA VAL A 266 -15.51 -28.50 20.19
C VAL A 266 -16.58 -27.92 19.28
N LYS A 267 -17.77 -27.61 19.82
CA LYS A 267 -18.88 -27.03 19.04
C LYS A 267 -18.50 -25.68 18.44
N ILE A 268 -17.88 -24.80 19.22
CA ILE A 268 -17.43 -23.48 18.73
C ILE A 268 -16.31 -23.64 17.70
N ALA A 269 -15.36 -24.56 17.91
CA ALA A 269 -14.31 -24.85 16.95
C ALA A 269 -14.86 -25.32 15.59
N GLU A 270 -15.87 -26.19 15.60
CA GLU A 270 -16.52 -26.63 14.36
C GLU A 270 -17.25 -25.49 13.67
N ASN A 271 -18.01 -24.67 14.41
CA ASN A 271 -18.67 -23.49 13.84
C ASN A 271 -17.66 -22.51 13.24
N GLY A 272 -16.52 -22.30 13.91
CA GLY A 272 -15.40 -21.49 13.43
C GLY A 272 -14.81 -22.04 12.12
N TYR A 273 -14.57 -23.35 12.05
CA TYR A 273 -14.12 -24.00 10.82
C TYR A 273 -15.14 -23.81 9.69
N GLN A 274 -16.44 -23.99 9.96
CA GLN A 274 -17.49 -23.82 8.94
C GLN A 274 -17.58 -22.39 8.44
N ARG A 275 -17.50 -21.38 9.32
CA ARG A 275 -17.44 -19.97 8.90
C ARG A 275 -16.19 -19.69 8.06
N LEU A 276 -15.03 -20.21 8.47
CA LEU A 276 -13.78 -20.07 7.74
C LEU A 276 -13.86 -20.69 6.34
N MET A 277 -14.39 -21.91 6.22
CA MET A 277 -14.57 -22.58 4.93
C MET A 277 -15.52 -21.80 4.01
N LYS A 278 -16.55 -21.19 4.58
CA LYS A 278 -17.56 -20.44 3.83
C LYS A 278 -17.06 -19.08 3.34
N HIS A 279 -16.23 -18.38 4.12
CA HIS A 279 -15.93 -16.96 3.88
C HIS A 279 -14.44 -16.59 3.82
N HIS A 280 -13.54 -17.45 4.33
CA HIS A 280 -12.16 -17.04 4.64
C HIS A 280 -11.09 -18.02 4.17
N THR A 281 -11.39 -18.91 3.22
CA THR A 281 -10.34 -19.58 2.43
C THR A 281 -9.70 -18.57 1.47
N THR A 282 -8.53 -18.89 0.92
CA THR A 282 -7.87 -18.04 -0.08
C THR A 282 -8.77 -17.77 -1.29
N ALA A 283 -9.45 -18.79 -1.83
CA ALA A 283 -10.46 -18.59 -2.88
C ALA A 283 -11.60 -17.64 -2.49
N GLN A 284 -12.18 -17.77 -1.28
CA GLN A 284 -13.28 -16.89 -0.85
C GLN A 284 -12.82 -15.44 -0.68
N ARG A 285 -11.62 -15.23 -0.12
CA ARG A 285 -11.04 -13.88 0.00
C ARG A 285 -10.71 -13.27 -1.36
N ALA A 286 -10.18 -14.06 -2.29
CA ALA A 286 -9.92 -13.62 -3.66
C ALA A 286 -11.23 -13.29 -4.41
N ALA A 287 -12.31 -14.06 -4.20
CA ALA A 287 -13.61 -13.77 -4.80
C ALA A 287 -14.18 -12.43 -4.29
N TYR A 288 -14.14 -12.22 -2.97
CA TYR A 288 -14.50 -10.94 -2.35
C TYR A 288 -13.69 -9.77 -2.92
N PHE A 289 -12.38 -9.97 -3.10
CA PHE A 289 -11.48 -8.97 -3.69
C PHE A 289 -11.87 -8.67 -5.13
N LEU A 290 -12.04 -9.70 -5.97
CA LEU A 290 -12.38 -9.55 -7.40
C LEU A 290 -13.70 -8.82 -7.61
N GLU A 291 -14.73 -9.14 -6.82
CA GLU A 291 -16.03 -8.45 -6.87
C GLU A 291 -15.85 -6.93 -6.75
N ARG A 292 -15.11 -6.48 -5.72
CA ARG A 292 -14.87 -5.05 -5.47
C ARG A 292 -13.88 -4.44 -6.45
N ALA A 293 -12.80 -5.16 -6.78
CA ALA A 293 -11.75 -4.66 -7.64
C ALA A 293 -12.23 -4.48 -9.08
N THR A 294 -13.06 -5.38 -9.58
CA THR A 294 -13.66 -5.27 -10.92
C THR A 294 -14.69 -4.15 -11.00
N ALA A 295 -15.54 -4.01 -9.98
CA ALA A 295 -16.46 -2.87 -9.88
C ALA A 295 -15.69 -1.54 -9.84
N ALA A 296 -14.62 -1.47 -9.05
CA ALA A 296 -13.76 -0.29 -8.98
C ALA A 296 -13.06 0.00 -10.32
N ALA A 297 -12.54 -1.03 -11.00
CA ALA A 297 -11.83 -0.89 -12.27
C ALA A 297 -12.68 -0.28 -13.39
N GLN A 298 -14.01 -0.36 -13.30
CA GLN A 298 -14.95 0.22 -14.27
C GLN A 298 -15.29 1.69 -13.99
N ARG A 299 -14.87 2.24 -12.85
CA ARG A 299 -15.16 3.63 -12.49
C ARG A 299 -14.44 4.60 -13.44
N PRO A 300 -15.06 5.74 -13.80
CA PRO A 300 -14.40 6.74 -14.63
C PRO A 300 -13.22 7.38 -13.89
N ASP A 301 -13.41 7.72 -12.62
CA ASP A 301 -12.44 8.49 -11.83
C ASP A 301 -11.48 7.60 -11.04
N TYR A 302 -10.36 8.18 -10.61
CA TYR A 302 -9.43 7.57 -9.65
C TYR A 302 -9.74 8.03 -8.23
N CYS A 303 -9.15 7.37 -7.24
CA CYS A 303 -9.25 7.73 -5.84
C CYS A 303 -8.47 9.01 -5.53
N ALA A 304 -9.14 10.16 -5.68
CA ALA A 304 -8.55 11.48 -5.49
C ALA A 304 -8.06 11.75 -4.05
N ALA A 305 -8.58 11.02 -3.06
CA ALA A 305 -8.15 11.12 -1.67
C ALA A 305 -6.73 10.60 -1.43
N HIS A 306 -6.23 9.73 -2.32
CA HIS A 306 -4.92 9.09 -2.19
C HIS A 306 -3.92 9.47 -3.30
N LEU A 307 -4.25 10.48 -4.11
CA LEU A 307 -3.28 11.12 -5.01
C LEU A 307 -2.34 12.03 -4.20
N HIS A 308 -1.07 12.10 -4.59
CA HIS A 308 -0.12 13.03 -3.96
C HIS A 308 -0.68 14.47 -4.02
N PRO A 309 -0.70 15.22 -2.89
CA PRO A 309 -1.35 16.54 -2.86
C PRO A 309 -0.85 17.50 -3.94
N GLU A 310 0.44 17.41 -4.28
CA GLU A 310 1.08 18.24 -5.30
C GLU A 310 0.70 17.84 -6.72
N ILE A 311 0.49 16.54 -6.98
CA ILE A 311 -0.05 16.09 -8.26
C ILE A 311 -1.50 16.56 -8.38
N ARG A 312 -2.29 16.41 -7.32
CA ARG A 312 -3.69 16.87 -7.28
C ARG A 312 -3.79 18.38 -7.50
N ALA A 313 -2.86 19.15 -6.95
CA ALA A 313 -2.79 20.60 -7.14
C ALA A 313 -2.57 20.98 -8.61
N MET A 314 -1.74 20.22 -9.34
CA MET A 314 -1.31 20.58 -10.70
C MET A 314 -2.13 19.90 -11.80
N GLU A 315 -2.73 18.74 -11.55
CA GLU A 315 -3.42 17.96 -12.58
C GLU A 315 -4.52 18.73 -13.32
N SER A 316 -5.31 19.53 -12.61
CA SER A 316 -6.38 20.33 -13.22
C SER A 316 -5.85 21.38 -14.23
N LEU A 317 -4.55 21.67 -14.19
CA LEU A 317 -3.86 22.57 -15.12
C LEU A 317 -3.52 21.87 -16.43
N CYS A 318 -3.32 20.54 -16.39
CA CYS A 318 -2.83 19.72 -17.48
C CYS A 318 -3.90 19.42 -18.54
N LEU A 319 -4.51 20.46 -19.11
CA LEU A 319 -5.51 20.38 -20.17
C LEU A 319 -4.91 20.85 -21.50
N GLY A 320 -4.94 19.98 -22.51
CA GLY A 320 -4.34 20.25 -23.82
C GLY A 320 -2.89 19.75 -23.91
N ARG A 321 -2.08 20.40 -24.74
CA ARG A 321 -0.67 20.05 -24.94
C ARG A 321 0.21 20.84 -23.97
N GLY A 322 0.95 20.17 -23.10
CA GLY A 322 1.84 20.83 -22.15
C GLY A 322 2.96 19.93 -21.65
N ILE A 323 3.90 20.55 -20.92
CA ILE A 323 5.09 19.89 -20.39
C ILE A 323 5.06 19.80 -18.87
N ASP A 324 5.73 18.77 -18.35
CA ASP A 324 6.09 18.63 -16.94
C ASP A 324 7.60 18.71 -16.79
N VAL A 325 8.10 19.82 -16.26
CA VAL A 325 9.51 20.17 -16.19
C VAL A 325 10.11 19.66 -14.88
N GLY A 326 11.21 18.91 -14.96
CA GLY A 326 11.77 18.18 -13.84
C GLY A 326 10.95 16.95 -13.47
N CYS A 327 10.38 16.27 -14.47
CA CYS A 327 9.44 15.18 -14.19
C CYS A 327 10.09 13.97 -13.51
N GLY A 328 11.42 13.82 -13.55
CA GLY A 328 12.15 12.70 -12.98
C GLY A 328 11.52 11.35 -13.35
N SER A 329 11.25 10.53 -12.34
CA SER A 329 10.55 9.26 -12.46
C SER A 329 9.03 9.35 -12.47
N ASN A 330 8.43 10.53 -12.29
CA ASN A 330 6.98 10.65 -12.14
C ASN A 330 6.39 11.96 -12.69
N LYS A 331 5.65 11.86 -13.79
CA LYS A 331 4.87 12.97 -14.35
C LYS A 331 3.61 13.24 -13.52
N THR A 332 3.18 14.50 -13.52
CA THR A 332 1.95 15.01 -12.90
C THR A 332 0.71 14.33 -13.49
N THR A 333 0.67 14.21 -14.82
CA THR A 333 -0.31 13.37 -15.51
C THR A 333 0.37 12.55 -16.61
N PRO A 334 -0.15 11.36 -16.96
CA PRO A 334 0.40 10.55 -18.05
C PRO A 334 0.42 11.27 -19.41
N GLY A 335 -0.48 12.24 -19.62
CA GLY A 335 -0.58 13.01 -20.86
C GLY A 335 0.45 14.13 -21.02
N CYS A 336 1.20 14.47 -19.96
CA CYS A 336 2.26 15.48 -20.06
C CYS A 336 3.44 14.97 -20.90
N ILE A 337 4.05 15.90 -21.64
CA ILE A 337 5.39 15.70 -22.20
C ILE A 337 6.39 15.94 -21.05
N GLY A 338 7.07 14.90 -20.60
CA GLY A 338 8.05 15.00 -19.52
C GLY A 338 9.37 15.57 -20.02
N VAL A 339 9.91 16.57 -19.32
CA VAL A 339 11.21 17.19 -19.61
C VAL A 339 12.09 17.04 -18.38
N ASP A 340 13.25 16.42 -18.51
CA ASP A 340 14.21 16.26 -17.42
C ASP A 340 15.64 16.23 -17.96
N LEU A 341 16.63 16.57 -17.14
CA LEU A 341 18.05 16.39 -17.48
C LEU A 341 18.40 14.90 -17.60
N THR A 342 17.75 14.06 -16.79
CA THR A 342 17.92 12.61 -16.76
C THR A 342 17.12 11.98 -17.90
N ALA A 343 17.82 11.40 -18.88
CA ALA A 343 17.18 10.74 -20.01
C ALA A 343 16.30 9.55 -19.57
N ARG A 344 15.25 9.28 -20.35
CA ARG A 344 14.37 8.11 -20.14
C ARG A 344 15.17 6.84 -19.90
N GLY A 345 14.76 6.06 -18.90
CA GLY A 345 15.38 4.76 -18.59
C GLY A 345 16.68 4.86 -17.79
N SER A 346 17.22 6.07 -17.58
CA SER A 346 18.37 6.28 -16.70
C SER A 346 17.93 6.48 -15.26
N ALA A 347 18.73 6.01 -14.31
CA ALA A 347 18.48 6.20 -12.89
C ALA A 347 18.84 7.63 -12.46
N GLY A 348 17.97 8.27 -11.68
CA GLY A 348 18.28 9.54 -11.03
C GLY A 348 19.46 9.41 -10.07
N SER A 349 20.20 10.50 -9.89
CA SER A 349 21.45 10.52 -9.12
C SER A 349 21.40 11.39 -7.86
N TYR A 350 20.30 12.11 -7.64
CA TYR A 350 20.18 13.13 -6.60
C TYR A 350 18.86 13.03 -5.85
N GLY A 351 18.89 13.48 -4.59
CA GLY A 351 17.72 13.64 -3.72
C GLY A 351 16.81 12.42 -3.70
N SER A 352 15.50 12.68 -3.73
CA SER A 352 14.45 11.65 -3.72
C SER A 352 14.35 10.82 -5.01
N GLU A 353 15.06 11.22 -6.07
CA GLU A 353 15.08 10.53 -7.37
C GLU A 353 16.27 9.55 -7.50
N THR A 354 17.16 9.50 -6.51
CA THR A 354 18.30 8.58 -6.51
C THR A 354 17.84 7.12 -6.70
N GLY A 355 18.33 6.48 -7.77
CA GLY A 355 17.98 5.09 -8.12
C GLY A 355 16.61 4.90 -8.77
N ARG A 356 15.78 5.95 -8.89
CA ARG A 356 14.50 5.88 -9.60
C ARG A 356 14.71 6.09 -11.09
N ILE A 357 13.95 5.38 -11.92
CA ILE A 357 14.11 5.41 -13.37
C ILE A 357 13.34 6.60 -13.95
N SER A 358 14.03 7.48 -14.69
CA SER A 358 13.42 8.63 -15.34
C SER A 358 12.42 8.22 -16.43
N VAL A 359 11.30 8.95 -16.48
CA VAL A 359 10.21 8.76 -17.45
C VAL A 359 10.12 9.89 -18.49
N ALA A 360 11.12 10.78 -18.53
CA ALA A 360 11.18 11.93 -19.44
C ALA A 360 10.95 11.53 -20.91
N ASP A 361 10.27 12.37 -21.68
CA ASP A 361 10.16 12.22 -23.14
C ASP A 361 11.26 13.01 -23.86
N VAL A 362 11.70 14.11 -23.25
CA VAL A 362 12.74 15.00 -23.77
C VAL A 362 13.82 15.16 -22.70
N ALA A 363 15.06 14.82 -23.07
CA ALA A 363 16.23 15.04 -22.20
C ALA A 363 16.75 16.48 -22.41
N SER A 364 16.32 17.43 -21.57
CA SER A 364 16.71 18.84 -21.67
C SER A 364 16.67 19.54 -20.31
N SER A 365 17.39 20.66 -20.19
CA SER A 365 17.27 21.58 -19.06
C SER A 365 15.96 22.36 -19.15
N GLY A 366 15.27 22.54 -18.03
CA GLY A 366 14.01 23.27 -17.99
C GLY A 366 14.12 24.79 -18.17
N ASP A 367 15.33 25.35 -18.11
CA ASP A 367 15.61 26.75 -18.43
C ASP A 367 16.10 26.95 -19.88
N ASN A 368 16.08 25.88 -20.69
CA ASN A 368 16.42 25.89 -22.12
C ASN A 368 15.54 24.89 -22.89
N LEU A 369 14.33 25.33 -23.25
CA LEU A 369 13.29 24.52 -23.88
C LEU A 369 13.29 24.70 -25.41
N LYS A 370 14.47 24.60 -26.03
CA LYS A 370 14.68 24.81 -27.48
C LYS A 370 13.85 23.90 -28.39
N ASP A 371 13.45 22.73 -27.89
CA ASP A 371 12.64 21.75 -28.62
C ASP A 371 11.14 22.15 -28.67
N PHE A 372 10.77 23.22 -27.98
CA PHE A 372 9.42 23.76 -27.92
C PHE A 372 9.38 25.19 -28.49
N GLY A 373 8.52 25.38 -29.49
CA GLY A 373 8.31 26.69 -30.11
C GLY A 373 7.62 27.68 -29.16
N ASP A 374 7.77 28.96 -29.48
CA ASP A 374 7.08 30.05 -28.77
C ASP A 374 5.56 29.84 -28.80
N ALA A 375 4.92 30.08 -27.65
CA ALA A 375 3.47 29.98 -27.48
C ALA A 375 2.85 28.66 -28.00
N SER A 376 3.60 27.56 -27.97
CA SER A 376 3.20 26.26 -28.52
C SER A 376 2.54 25.30 -27.52
N LEU A 377 2.48 25.68 -26.24
CA LEU A 377 1.95 24.87 -25.15
C LEU A 377 0.77 25.55 -24.47
N ASP A 378 -0.26 24.76 -24.14
CA ASP A 378 -1.41 25.17 -23.31
C ASP A 378 -1.02 25.36 -21.84
N PHE A 379 -0.05 24.56 -21.37
CA PHE A 379 0.43 24.64 -19.99
C PHE A 379 1.89 24.21 -19.82
N VAL A 380 2.48 24.66 -18.70
CA VAL A 380 3.73 24.16 -18.13
C VAL A 380 3.44 23.83 -16.67
N VAL A 381 3.87 22.67 -16.18
CA VAL A 381 3.89 22.37 -14.75
C VAL A 381 5.30 22.01 -14.31
N ALA A 382 5.66 22.36 -13.09
CA ALA A 382 6.95 22.02 -12.49
C ALA A 382 6.76 21.78 -11.00
N ARG A 383 7.19 20.61 -10.51
CA ARG A 383 7.09 20.24 -9.09
C ARG A 383 8.48 19.94 -8.55
N HIS A 384 8.88 20.65 -7.51
CA HIS A 384 10.22 20.57 -6.91
C HIS A 384 11.33 20.64 -7.98
N ASN A 385 11.27 21.69 -8.80
CA ASN A 385 12.21 21.89 -9.90
C ASN A 385 12.76 23.32 -9.98
N LEU A 386 11.94 24.35 -9.73
CA LEU A 386 12.36 25.75 -9.90
C LEU A 386 13.52 26.14 -8.95
N GLU A 387 13.57 25.55 -7.76
CA GLU A 387 14.59 25.75 -6.74
C GLU A 387 15.99 25.26 -7.16
N HIS A 388 16.06 24.40 -8.18
CA HIS A 388 17.30 23.83 -8.70
C HIS A 388 17.94 24.68 -9.82
N TYR A 389 17.38 25.85 -10.15
CA TYR A 389 18.00 26.77 -11.12
C TYR A 389 18.71 27.93 -10.41
N HIS A 390 19.86 28.32 -10.95
CA HIS A 390 20.60 29.50 -10.47
C HIS A 390 19.89 30.83 -10.77
N ASP A 391 19.15 30.90 -11.89
CA ASP A 391 18.39 32.07 -12.30
C ASP A 391 16.91 31.68 -12.55
N PRO A 392 16.09 31.64 -11.48
CA PRO A 392 14.69 31.26 -11.60
C PRO A 392 13.87 32.26 -12.42
N SER A 393 14.31 33.53 -12.54
CA SER A 393 13.65 34.53 -13.38
C SER A 393 13.83 34.23 -14.86
N LYS A 394 15.04 33.84 -15.28
CA LYS A 394 15.29 33.32 -16.63
C LYS A 394 14.47 32.05 -16.89
N THR A 395 14.44 31.11 -15.94
CA THR A 395 13.66 29.88 -16.07
C THR A 395 12.17 30.17 -16.27
N LEU A 396 11.57 31.03 -15.44
CA LEU A 396 10.16 31.44 -15.60
C LEU A 396 9.92 32.20 -16.92
N SER A 397 10.89 32.96 -17.40
CA SER A 397 10.82 33.60 -18.73
C SER A 397 10.74 32.57 -19.85
N GLU A 398 11.51 31.49 -19.75
CA GLU A 398 11.51 30.40 -20.73
C GLU A 398 10.18 29.64 -20.69
N TRP A 399 9.64 29.36 -19.51
CA TRP A 399 8.32 28.74 -19.35
C TRP A 399 7.20 29.64 -19.90
N LYS A 400 7.30 30.95 -19.68
CA LYS A 400 6.42 31.95 -20.30
C LYS A 400 6.54 31.91 -21.83
N ARG A 401 7.75 31.86 -22.39
CA ARG A 401 7.98 31.85 -23.85
C ARG A 401 7.22 30.72 -24.53
N VAL A 402 7.35 29.50 -24.03
CA VAL A 402 6.73 28.31 -24.64
C VAL A 402 5.23 28.19 -24.39
N THR A 403 4.70 28.81 -23.33
CA THR A 403 3.27 28.79 -22.98
C THR A 403 2.52 29.82 -23.81
N ARG A 404 1.38 29.50 -24.41
CA ARG A 404 0.56 30.47 -25.15
C ARG A 404 -0.04 31.54 -24.24
N VAL A 405 -0.44 32.69 -24.81
CA VAL A 405 -1.24 33.68 -24.05
C VAL A 405 -2.55 33.03 -23.60
N GLY A 406 -2.90 33.24 -22.33
CA GLY A 406 -4.00 32.56 -21.64
C GLY A 406 -3.69 31.11 -21.25
N GLY A 407 -2.49 30.59 -21.54
CA GLY A 407 -2.01 29.31 -21.05
C GLY A 407 -1.56 29.40 -19.59
N ARG A 408 -1.48 28.25 -18.91
CA ARG A 408 -1.27 28.18 -17.46
C ARG A 408 0.11 27.64 -17.09
N ILE A 409 0.74 28.22 -16.07
CA ILE A 409 2.00 27.74 -15.50
C ILE A 409 1.75 27.35 -14.05
N GLY A 410 1.92 26.07 -13.72
CA GLY A 410 1.78 25.53 -12.37
C GLY A 410 3.15 25.27 -11.74
N VAL A 411 3.36 25.74 -10.52
CA VAL A 411 4.61 25.55 -9.78
C VAL A 411 4.31 25.01 -8.39
N VAL A 412 5.06 24.01 -7.96
CA VAL A 412 5.15 23.57 -6.56
C VAL A 412 6.60 23.59 -6.14
N VAL A 413 6.91 24.28 -5.05
CA VAL A 413 8.26 24.37 -4.49
C VAL A 413 8.22 24.23 -2.96
N PRO A 414 9.34 23.82 -2.32
CA PRO A 414 9.45 23.84 -0.87
C PRO A 414 9.20 25.25 -0.30
N ASP A 415 8.48 25.32 0.82
CA ASP A 415 8.19 26.58 1.51
C ASP A 415 9.26 26.89 2.56
N HIS A 416 10.13 27.84 2.27
CA HIS A 416 11.22 28.23 3.16
C HIS A 416 10.73 28.81 4.50
N SER A 417 9.51 29.33 4.55
CA SER A 417 8.92 29.83 5.80
C SER A 417 8.50 28.69 6.74
N ALA A 418 8.30 27.48 6.20
CA ALA A 418 7.76 26.34 6.93
C ALA A 418 8.83 25.26 7.20
N VAL A 419 9.82 25.13 6.33
CA VAL A 419 10.92 24.16 6.47
C VAL A 419 12.24 24.80 6.06
N ASN A 420 13.34 24.46 6.75
CA ASN A 420 14.66 24.96 6.41
C ASN A 420 15.17 24.31 5.10
N THR A 421 14.85 24.92 3.96
CA THR A 421 15.18 24.39 2.63
C THR A 421 16.66 24.37 2.29
N TYR A 422 17.51 25.11 3.03
CA TYR A 422 18.97 25.04 2.88
C TYR A 422 19.52 23.66 3.25
N ALA A 423 18.91 23.02 4.25
CA ALA A 423 19.37 21.74 4.79
C ALA A 423 18.74 20.52 4.10
N LEU A 424 17.79 20.73 3.17
CA LEU A 424 17.02 19.66 2.56
C LEU A 424 17.77 18.95 1.42
N ASP A 425 18.33 19.72 0.49
CA ASP A 425 19.00 19.18 -0.68
C ASP A 425 20.14 20.13 -1.08
N PRO A 426 21.39 19.63 -1.23
CA PRO A 426 22.53 20.47 -1.61
C PRO A 426 22.42 21.05 -3.03
N THR A 427 21.47 20.58 -3.84
CA THR A 427 21.22 21.06 -5.20
C THR A 427 20.17 22.17 -5.27
N HIS A 428 19.61 22.62 -4.14
CA HIS A 428 18.79 23.82 -4.08
C HIS A 428 19.68 25.07 -4.18
N TYR A 429 19.57 25.82 -5.28
CA TYR A 429 20.24 27.12 -5.44
C TYR A 429 19.36 28.29 -5.02
N CYS A 430 18.04 28.10 -5.06
CA CYS A 430 17.06 29.10 -4.70
C CYS A 430 16.12 28.59 -3.60
N HIS A 431 15.62 29.52 -2.79
CA HIS A 431 14.71 29.22 -1.68
C HIS A 431 13.56 30.22 -1.70
N PHE A 432 12.34 29.70 -1.71
CA PHE A 432 11.16 30.52 -1.93
C PHE A 432 10.27 30.56 -0.69
N THR A 433 9.75 31.75 -0.41
CA THR A 433 8.49 31.92 0.34
C THR A 433 7.41 32.32 -0.66
N MET A 434 6.14 32.25 -0.25
CA MET A 434 5.06 32.74 -1.11
C MET A 434 5.23 34.22 -1.49
N GLU A 435 5.80 35.02 -0.58
CA GLU A 435 6.11 36.44 -0.78
C GLU A 435 7.22 36.62 -1.82
N SER A 436 8.40 36.00 -1.62
CA SER A 436 9.53 36.18 -2.54
C SER A 436 9.24 35.64 -3.95
N PHE A 437 8.46 34.56 -4.04
CA PHE A 437 7.97 34.05 -5.33
C PHE A 437 7.03 35.05 -6.02
N SER A 438 6.11 35.65 -5.27
CA SER A 438 5.14 36.61 -5.82
C SER A 438 5.83 37.88 -6.33
N GLU A 439 6.81 38.39 -5.59
CA GLU A 439 7.64 39.54 -6.01
C GLU A 439 8.40 39.25 -7.30
N MET A 440 9.02 38.07 -7.40
CA MET A 440 9.75 37.64 -8.60
C MET A 440 8.83 37.56 -9.83
N VAL A 441 7.65 36.95 -9.69
CA VAL A 441 6.66 36.87 -10.79
C VAL A 441 6.19 38.26 -11.20
N GLY A 442 5.94 39.15 -10.23
CA GLY A 442 5.56 40.54 -10.47
C GLY A 442 6.63 41.32 -11.23
N ALA A 443 7.89 41.18 -10.84
CA ALA A 443 9.02 41.84 -11.50
C ALA A 443 9.25 41.35 -12.93
N LEU A 444 9.00 40.06 -13.20
CA LEU A 444 9.16 39.48 -14.54
C LEU A 444 8.16 40.04 -15.56
N GLY A 445 6.93 40.29 -15.13
CA GLY A 445 5.84 40.77 -15.98
C GLY A 445 5.34 39.74 -17.02
N GLY A 446 4.13 39.96 -17.53
CA GLY A 446 3.47 39.08 -18.50
C GLY A 446 2.92 37.78 -17.92
N LEU A 447 2.99 37.59 -16.60
CA LEU A 447 2.35 36.51 -15.84
C LEU A 447 1.46 37.11 -14.75
N LYS A 448 0.28 36.53 -14.57
CA LYS A 448 -0.64 36.85 -13.47
C LYS A 448 -0.71 35.66 -12.53
N ILE A 449 -0.54 35.88 -11.23
CA ILE A 449 -0.79 34.86 -10.20
C ILE A 449 -2.30 34.74 -10.01
N ASP A 450 -2.89 33.60 -10.36
CA ASP A 450 -4.31 33.30 -10.14
C ASP A 450 -4.55 32.62 -8.79
N GLU A 451 -3.60 31.81 -8.34
CA GLU A 451 -3.64 31.12 -7.04
C GLU A 451 -2.23 31.03 -6.47
N ILE A 452 -2.08 31.25 -5.16
CA ILE A 452 -0.88 30.90 -4.40
C ILE A 452 -1.30 30.47 -2.99
N GLY A 453 -0.70 29.40 -2.46
CA GLY A 453 -1.03 28.90 -1.13
C GLY A 453 -0.36 27.59 -0.77
N VAL A 454 -0.57 27.15 0.47
CA VAL A 454 -0.01 25.89 0.99
C VAL A 454 -0.48 24.71 0.15
N CYS A 455 0.46 23.87 -0.30
CA CYS A 455 0.19 22.65 -1.04
C CYS A 455 0.27 21.43 -0.14
N VAL A 456 1.38 21.28 0.59
CA VAL A 456 1.57 20.29 1.65
C VAL A 456 1.90 21.06 2.94
N PRO A 457 1.07 20.94 3.99
CA PRO A 457 1.33 21.62 5.26
C PRO A 457 2.73 21.35 5.79
N ASN A 458 3.41 22.41 6.24
CA ASN A 458 4.78 22.36 6.78
C ASN A 458 5.86 21.87 5.78
N TRP A 459 5.59 21.90 4.47
CA TRP A 459 6.52 21.39 3.47
C TRP A 459 6.61 22.25 2.21
N SER A 460 5.50 22.44 1.50
CA SER A 460 5.51 23.07 0.17
C SER A 460 4.31 23.98 -0.06
N PHE A 461 4.50 24.97 -0.94
CA PHE A 461 3.43 25.80 -1.47
C PHE A 461 3.28 25.59 -2.98
N LYS A 462 2.10 25.93 -3.50
CA LYS A 462 1.79 25.93 -4.93
C LYS A 462 1.51 27.33 -5.41
N ALA A 463 1.77 27.59 -6.69
CA ALA A 463 1.30 28.75 -7.42
C ALA A 463 0.75 28.34 -8.78
N VAL A 464 -0.34 29.00 -9.21
CA VAL A 464 -0.92 28.87 -10.54
C VAL A 464 -0.88 30.24 -11.20
N LEU A 465 -0.23 30.30 -12.35
CA LEU A 465 -0.04 31.51 -13.12
C LEU A 465 -0.77 31.42 -14.47
N THR A 466 -1.27 32.53 -14.99
CA THR A 466 -1.72 32.64 -16.37
C THR A 466 -0.81 33.60 -17.13
N ARG A 467 -0.39 33.22 -18.34
CA ARG A 467 0.34 34.13 -19.24
C ARG A 467 -0.60 35.19 -19.79
N THR A 468 -0.27 36.46 -19.57
CA THR A 468 -1.08 37.61 -20.01
C THR A 468 -0.52 38.34 -21.22
N ALA A 469 0.77 38.18 -21.54
CA ALA A 469 1.45 38.78 -22.69
C ALA A 469 2.58 37.88 -23.21
#